data_AF-A0A8T2SNB1-F1
#
_entry.id   AF-A0A8T2SNB1-F1
#
_cell.length_a   1.000
_cell.length_b   1.000
_cell.length_c   1.000
_cell.angle_alpha   90.00
_cell.angle_beta   90.00
_cell.angle_gamma   90.00
#
_symmetry.space_group_name_H-M   'P 1'
#
loop_
_entity.id
_entity.type
_entity.pdbx_description
1 polymer ?
#
loop_
_entity_poly.entity_id
_entity_poly.type
_entity_poly.pdbx_seq_one_letter_code
_entity_poly.pdbx_strand_id
1 'polypeptide(L)'
;MKSEFQERKIQSPSYDRLALVEDKDEYIGRAIRAGKGAAIADVLQIFNNLLERPYGGGVPVANAGGAVIERVTNDVQELRGQEGVSDQVLFELLKVVKFLEMDMELVRAAQKEETLMQRLEAAQVHCKQAIAIANSF
;
A
#
# COMPACT_ATOMS: atom_id res chain seq x y z
N MET A 1 -26.00 29.73 -46.69
CA MET A 1 -26.17 28.57 -45.79
C MET A 1 -24.79 27.92 -45.63
N LYS A 2 -24.01 28.35 -44.63
CA LYS A 2 -22.70 27.76 -44.30
C LYS A 2 -22.80 27.34 -42.84
N SER A 3 -22.67 26.04 -42.60
CA SER A 3 -22.71 25.43 -41.28
C SER A 3 -21.45 25.80 -40.50
N GLU A 4 -21.62 26.48 -39.37
CA GLU A 4 -20.56 26.73 -38.40
C GLU A 4 -20.16 25.43 -37.71
N PHE A 5 -19.08 24.82 -38.17
CA PHE A 5 -18.35 23.80 -37.42
C PHE A 5 -17.43 24.55 -36.44
N GLN A 6 -17.86 24.72 -35.19
CA GLN A 6 -16.97 25.20 -34.14
C GLN A 6 -16.02 24.06 -33.74
N GLU A 7 -14.74 24.25 -34.02
CA GLU A 7 -13.66 23.45 -33.44
C GLU A 7 -13.68 23.60 -31.92
N ARG A 8 -14.25 22.60 -31.22
CA ARG A 8 -14.00 22.43 -29.81
C ARG A 8 -12.54 22.03 -29.64
N LYS A 9 -11.68 23.01 -29.32
CA LYS A 9 -10.36 22.75 -28.75
C LYS A 9 -10.57 21.85 -27.52
N ILE A 10 -10.23 20.58 -27.64
CA ILE A 10 -10.06 19.70 -26.50
C ILE A 10 -8.81 20.24 -25.80
N GLN A 11 -9.03 21.05 -24.76
CA GLN A 11 -7.99 21.44 -23.84
C GLN A 11 -7.48 20.12 -23.21
N SER A 12 -6.32 19.63 -23.66
CA SER A 12 -5.60 18.61 -22.92
C SER A 12 -5.45 19.12 -21.48
N PRO A 13 -5.77 18.31 -20.45
CA PRO A 13 -5.56 18.73 -19.09
C PRO A 13 -4.08 19.09 -18.93
N SER A 14 -3.81 20.37 -18.67
CA SER A 14 -2.47 20.82 -18.30
C SER A 14 -1.96 19.94 -17.15
N TYR A 15 -0.71 19.49 -17.25
CA TYR A 15 0.00 18.83 -16.15
C TYR A 15 0.27 19.78 -14.96
N ASP A 16 -0.34 20.98 -14.93
CA ASP A 16 -0.34 21.91 -13.80
C ASP A 16 -1.14 21.46 -12.57
N ARG A 17 -1.80 20.30 -12.60
CA ARG A 17 -2.44 19.73 -11.39
C ARG A 17 -1.45 19.16 -10.36
N LEU A 18 -0.14 19.35 -10.56
CA LEU A 18 0.88 19.10 -9.55
C LEU A 18 1.15 20.32 -8.65
N ALA A 19 0.52 21.48 -8.91
CA ALA A 19 0.82 22.74 -8.23
C ALA A 19 -0.26 23.22 -7.25
N LEU A 20 -1.11 22.34 -6.71
CA LEU A 20 -2.05 22.67 -5.62
C LEU A 20 -1.94 21.68 -4.46
N VAL A 21 -0.70 21.43 -4.02
CA VAL A 21 -0.40 20.89 -2.71
C VAL A 21 0.70 21.78 -2.13
N GLU A 22 0.30 23.00 -1.73
CA GLU A 22 1.20 23.93 -1.03
C GLU A 22 1.48 23.50 0.40
N ASP A 23 0.80 22.46 0.88
CA ASP A 23 1.13 21.79 2.12
C ASP A 23 1.43 20.32 1.84
N LYS A 24 2.72 19.98 1.74
CA LYS A 24 3.16 18.58 1.60
C LYS A 24 2.66 17.70 2.76
N ASP A 25 2.27 18.31 3.86
CA ASP A 25 1.74 17.64 5.05
C ASP A 25 0.22 17.36 4.93
N GLU A 26 -0.48 17.90 3.93
CA GLU A 26 -1.94 17.71 3.79
C GLU A 26 -2.32 16.49 2.92
N TYR A 27 -1.49 16.13 1.92
CA TYR A 27 -1.65 14.87 1.19
C TYR A 27 -1.10 13.65 1.94
N ILE A 28 -0.20 13.90 2.88
CA ILE A 28 0.32 12.91 3.80
C ILE A 28 -0.32 13.20 5.15
N GLY A 29 -1.47 12.58 5.43
CA GLY A 29 -2.01 12.48 6.79
C GLY A 29 -1.10 11.69 7.76
N ARG A 30 0.23 11.81 7.62
CA ARG A 30 1.22 11.52 8.65
C ARG A 30 0.99 12.54 9.75
N ALA A 31 0.22 12.14 10.75
CA ALA A 31 0.85 12.19 12.07
C ALA A 31 2.22 11.52 11.86
N ILE A 32 3.31 12.29 11.86
CA ILE A 32 4.66 11.75 11.76
C ILE A 32 4.77 10.78 12.94
N ARG A 33 4.56 9.49 12.67
CA ARG A 33 4.84 8.45 13.65
C ARG A 33 6.34 8.51 13.82
N ALA A 34 6.79 8.97 14.98
CA ALA A 34 8.21 9.02 15.30
C ALA A 34 8.64 7.60 15.69
N GLY A 35 9.47 6.97 14.86
CA GLY A 35 9.93 5.60 15.08
C GLY A 35 10.68 5.06 13.87
N LYS A 36 11.54 4.07 14.07
CA LYS A 36 12.34 3.47 13.00
C LYS A 36 11.50 2.63 12.05
N GLY A 37 10.35 2.12 12.49
CA GLY A 37 9.38 1.40 11.66
C GLY A 37 8.35 2.28 10.96
N ALA A 38 8.40 3.61 11.11
CA ALA A 38 7.39 4.51 10.55
C ALA A 38 7.25 4.41 9.02
N ALA A 39 8.38 4.35 8.30
CA ALA A 39 8.36 4.22 6.84
C ALA A 39 7.72 2.90 6.39
N ILE A 40 7.99 1.80 7.10
CA ILE A 40 7.37 0.50 6.86
C ILE A 40 5.86 0.58 7.12
N ALA A 41 5.45 1.17 8.25
CA ALA A 41 4.06 1.33 8.62
C ALA A 41 3.27 2.13 7.56
N ASP A 42 3.86 3.19 7.00
CA ASP A 42 3.22 4.01 5.97
C ASP A 42 2.98 3.24 4.67
N VAL A 43 3.97 2.47 4.23
CA VAL A 43 3.85 1.63 3.02
C VAL A 43 2.74 0.59 3.21
N LEU A 44 2.74 -0.08 4.36
CA LEU A 44 1.70 -1.04 4.70
C LEU A 44 0.33 -0.36 4.83
N GLN A 45 0.25 0.86 5.37
CA GLN A 45 -1.01 1.61 5.45
C GLN A 45 -1.55 1.98 4.07
N ILE A 46 -0.70 2.42 3.15
CA ILE A 46 -1.08 2.67 1.75
C ILE A 46 -1.64 1.39 1.13
N PHE A 47 -1.00 0.25 1.39
CA PHE A 47 -1.47 -1.04 0.90
C PHE A 47 -2.80 -1.47 1.55
N ASN A 48 -2.96 -1.32 2.86
CA ASN A 48 -4.22 -1.58 3.55
C ASN A 48 -5.37 -0.76 2.96
N ASN A 49 -5.14 0.52 2.69
CA ASN A 49 -6.14 1.40 2.09
C ASN A 49 -6.46 1.00 0.65
N LEU A 50 -5.53 0.35 -0.04
CA LEU A 50 -5.80 -0.28 -1.33
C LEU A 50 -6.78 -1.43 -1.13
N LEU A 51 -6.51 -2.37 -0.19
CA LEU A 51 -7.33 -3.56 0.11
C LEU A 51 -8.82 -3.28 0.36
N GLU A 52 -9.17 -2.08 0.80
CA GLU A 52 -10.54 -1.63 1.06
C GLU A 52 -11.31 -1.16 -0.19
N ARG A 53 -10.65 -1.04 -1.34
CA ARG A 53 -11.24 -0.52 -2.57
C ARG A 53 -11.87 -1.61 -3.42
N PRO A 54 -12.89 -1.30 -4.23
CA PRO A 54 -13.40 -2.24 -5.22
C PRO A 54 -12.36 -2.50 -6.32
N TYR A 55 -12.18 -3.76 -6.70
CA TYR A 55 -11.19 -4.19 -7.70
C TYR A 55 -11.83 -4.94 -8.86
N GLY A 56 -11.27 -4.76 -10.06
CA GLY A 56 -11.62 -5.55 -11.25
C GLY A 56 -11.08 -7.00 -11.24
N GLY A 57 -10.35 -7.40 -10.20
CA GLY A 57 -9.80 -8.75 -10.04
C GLY A 57 -8.64 -8.82 -9.04
N GLY A 58 -8.25 -10.04 -8.64
CA GLY A 58 -7.20 -10.26 -7.63
C GLY A 58 -5.76 -10.07 -8.13
N VAL A 59 -5.50 -10.27 -9.43
CA VAL A 59 -4.13 -10.21 -9.99
C VAL A 59 -3.46 -8.84 -9.78
N PRO A 60 -4.10 -7.69 -10.07
CA PRO A 60 -3.51 -6.37 -9.79
C PRO A 60 -3.20 -6.16 -8.30
N VAL A 61 -4.08 -6.63 -7.42
CA VAL A 61 -3.89 -6.52 -5.96
C VAL A 61 -2.69 -7.34 -5.51
N ALA A 62 -2.60 -8.59 -5.98
CA ALA A 62 -1.49 -9.48 -5.66
C ALA A 62 -0.14 -8.93 -6.15
N ASN A 63 -0.11 -8.28 -7.32
CA ASN A 63 1.10 -7.64 -7.82
C ASN A 63 1.52 -6.43 -6.95
N ALA A 64 0.55 -5.59 -6.56
CA ALA A 64 0.82 -4.49 -5.64
C ALA A 64 1.31 -5.00 -4.28
N GLY A 65 0.68 -6.06 -3.76
CA GLY A 65 1.09 -6.71 -2.51
C GLY A 65 2.50 -7.28 -2.59
N GLY A 66 2.86 -7.95 -3.69
CA GLY A 66 4.22 -8.45 -3.91
C GLY A 66 5.28 -7.34 -3.84
N ALA A 67 5.05 -6.21 -4.49
CA ALA A 67 5.97 -5.07 -4.45
C ALA A 67 6.08 -4.46 -3.03
N VAL A 68 4.97 -4.41 -2.29
CA VAL A 68 4.96 -3.96 -0.89
C VAL A 68 5.73 -4.92 0.02
N ILE A 69 5.54 -6.23 -0.14
CA ILE A 69 6.23 -7.27 0.64
C ILE A 69 7.73 -7.22 0.39
N GLU A 70 8.16 -7.12 -0.87
CA GLU A 70 9.57 -6.99 -1.24
C GLU A 70 10.19 -5.76 -0.59
N ARG A 71 9.53 -4.59 -0.71
CA ARG A 71 9.98 -3.35 -0.10
C ARG A 71 10.11 -3.47 1.42
N VAL A 72 9.07 -3.93 2.11
CA VAL A 72 9.10 -4.07 3.58
C VAL A 72 10.19 -5.05 4.01
N THR A 73 10.41 -6.11 3.25
CA THR A 73 11.49 -7.07 3.55
C THR A 73 12.86 -6.40 3.46
N ASN A 74 13.10 -5.59 2.43
CA ASN A 74 14.35 -4.84 2.28
C ASN A 74 14.53 -3.81 3.40
N ASP A 75 13.50 -3.02 3.69
CA ASP A 75 13.52 -2.02 4.77
C ASP A 75 13.84 -2.67 6.13
N VAL A 76 13.30 -3.88 6.40
CA VAL A 76 13.62 -4.64 7.62
C VAL A 76 15.10 -5.06 7.68
N GLN A 77 15.70 -5.45 6.56
CA GLN A 77 17.12 -5.81 6.54
C GLN A 77 18.01 -4.60 6.83
N GLU A 78 17.65 -3.41 6.36
CA GLU A 78 18.38 -2.17 6.64
C GLU A 78 18.33 -1.78 8.13
N LEU A 79 17.28 -2.17 8.84
CA LEU A 79 17.09 -1.89 10.27
C LEU A 79 17.80 -2.88 11.20
N ARG A 80 18.25 -4.05 10.70
CA ARG A 80 18.96 -5.04 11.53
C ARG A 80 20.23 -4.47 12.13
N GLY A 81 20.45 -4.74 13.42
CA GLY A 81 21.64 -4.28 14.14
C GLY A 81 21.67 -2.77 14.42
N GLN A 82 20.64 -2.01 14.05
CA GLN A 82 20.55 -0.61 14.43
C GLN A 82 20.13 -0.47 15.91
N GLU A 83 20.68 0.52 16.60
CA GLU A 83 20.31 0.82 17.99
C GLU A 83 18.82 1.13 18.13
N GLY A 84 18.17 0.64 19.19
CA GLY A 84 16.75 0.89 19.45
C GLY A 84 15.78 0.00 18.66
N VAL A 85 16.28 -0.93 17.84
CA VAL A 85 15.45 -1.95 17.16
C VAL A 85 15.92 -3.33 17.58
N SER A 86 15.03 -4.14 18.15
CA SER A 86 15.37 -5.51 18.52
C SER A 86 15.26 -6.45 17.31
N ASP A 87 16.17 -7.42 17.18
CA ASP A 87 16.05 -8.46 16.15
C ASP A 87 14.77 -9.28 16.30
N GLN A 88 14.25 -9.39 17.54
CA GLN A 88 13.00 -10.08 17.83
C GLN A 88 11.80 -9.38 17.19
N VAL A 89 11.68 -8.04 17.29
CA VAL A 89 10.55 -7.31 16.69
C VAL A 89 10.62 -7.35 15.15
N LEU A 90 11.82 -7.31 14.58
CA LEU A 90 12.02 -7.45 13.14
C LEU A 90 11.66 -8.87 12.65
N PHE A 91 12.00 -9.90 13.42
CA PHE A 91 11.58 -11.27 13.11
C PHE A 91 10.06 -11.45 13.21
N GLU A 92 9.42 -10.82 14.20
CA GLU A 92 7.96 -10.82 14.33
C GLU A 92 7.28 -10.15 13.14
N LEU A 93 7.78 -9.01 12.70
CA LEU A 93 7.30 -8.34 11.50
C LEU A 93 7.43 -9.23 10.26
N LEU A 94 8.60 -9.85 10.04
CA LEU A 94 8.83 -10.74 8.89
C LEU A 94 7.90 -11.96 8.87
N LYS A 95 7.57 -12.53 10.03
CA LYS A 95 6.57 -13.62 10.11
C LYS A 95 5.21 -13.16 9.59
N VAL A 96 4.77 -11.97 9.98
CA VAL A 96 3.47 -11.42 9.54
C VAL A 96 3.49 -11.07 8.05
N VAL A 97 4.60 -10.49 7.57
CA VAL A 97 4.80 -10.23 6.14
C VAL A 97 4.75 -11.53 5.32
N LYS A 98 5.24 -12.66 5.86
CA LYS A 98 5.13 -13.96 5.19
C LYS A 98 3.69 -14.46 5.11
N PHE A 99 2.85 -14.20 6.12
CA PHE A 99 1.42 -14.50 6.03
C PHE A 99 0.74 -13.65 4.94
N LEU A 100 1.07 -12.35 4.87
CA LEU A 100 0.58 -11.47 3.83
C LEU A 100 0.99 -11.94 2.42
N GLU A 101 2.21 -12.45 2.26
CA GLU A 101 2.67 -13.05 0.99
C GLU A 101 1.83 -14.25 0.58
N MET A 102 1.50 -15.14 1.52
CA MET A 102 0.61 -16.27 1.24
C MET A 102 -0.81 -15.81 0.91
N ASP A 103 -1.31 -14.76 1.55
CA ASP A 103 -2.60 -14.18 1.18
C ASP A 103 -2.60 -13.65 -0.25
N MET A 104 -1.50 -13.06 -0.72
CA MET A 104 -1.41 -12.55 -2.10
C MET A 104 -1.49 -13.69 -3.13
N GLU A 105 -0.94 -14.86 -2.83
CA GLU A 105 -1.11 -16.04 -3.69
C GLU A 105 -2.58 -16.52 -3.73
N LEU A 106 -3.30 -16.45 -2.61
CA LEU A 106 -4.72 -16.77 -2.56
C LEU A 106 -5.59 -15.73 -3.27
N VAL A 107 -5.27 -14.44 -3.10
CA VAL A 107 -5.92 -13.32 -3.81
C VAL A 107 -5.72 -13.46 -5.32
N ARG A 108 -4.50 -13.81 -5.75
CA ARG A 108 -4.16 -14.07 -7.17
C ARG A 108 -4.99 -15.23 -7.75
N ALA A 109 -5.16 -16.30 -6.97
CA ALA A 109 -5.87 -17.50 -7.39
C ALA A 109 -7.41 -17.37 -7.36
N ALA A 110 -7.96 -16.33 -6.74
CA ALA A 110 -9.40 -16.15 -6.60
C ALA A 110 -10.08 -15.85 -7.95
N GLN A 111 -10.98 -16.72 -8.38
CA GLN A 111 -11.75 -16.57 -9.64
C GLN A 111 -13.16 -16.01 -9.43
N LYS A 112 -13.74 -16.22 -8.24
CA LYS A 112 -15.07 -15.73 -7.88
C LYS A 112 -14.93 -14.49 -7.02
N GLU A 113 -15.82 -13.52 -7.23
CA GLU A 113 -15.84 -12.26 -6.49
C GLU A 113 -16.00 -12.47 -4.97
N GLU A 114 -16.92 -13.37 -4.56
CA GLU A 114 -17.08 -13.74 -3.15
C GLU A 114 -15.79 -14.28 -2.52
N THR A 115 -15.10 -15.19 -3.23
CA THR A 115 -13.83 -15.73 -2.78
C THR A 115 -12.77 -14.64 -2.70
N LEU A 116 -12.70 -13.75 -3.69
CA LEU A 116 -11.77 -12.63 -3.69
C LEU A 116 -12.00 -11.73 -2.47
N MET A 117 -13.25 -11.36 -2.17
CA MET A 117 -13.59 -10.55 -0.99
C MET A 117 -13.12 -11.20 0.31
N GLN A 118 -13.40 -12.49 0.51
CA GLN A 118 -12.93 -13.24 1.69
C GLN A 118 -11.39 -13.25 1.81
N ARG A 119 -10.67 -13.36 0.69
CA ARG A 119 -9.20 -13.32 0.70
C ARG A 119 -8.64 -11.93 0.99
N LEU A 120 -9.30 -10.88 0.50
CA LEU A 120 -8.92 -9.49 0.78
C LEU A 120 -9.13 -9.15 2.25
N GLU A 121 -10.22 -9.61 2.86
CA GLU A 121 -10.47 -9.46 4.31
C GLU A 121 -9.38 -10.14 5.15
N ALA A 122 -8.99 -11.38 4.79
CA ALA A 122 -7.90 -12.08 5.46
C ALA A 122 -6.56 -11.34 5.31
N ALA A 123 -6.23 -10.89 4.09
CA ALA A 123 -5.03 -10.09 3.83
C ALA A 123 -5.01 -8.80 4.66
N GLN A 124 -6.16 -8.16 4.84
CA GLN A 124 -6.29 -6.94 5.62
C GLN A 124 -5.94 -7.16 7.10
N VAL A 125 -6.29 -8.33 7.67
CA VAL A 125 -5.94 -8.67 9.06
C VAL A 125 -4.42 -8.72 9.24
N HIS A 126 -3.70 -9.44 8.37
CA HIS A 126 -2.24 -9.50 8.44
C HIS A 126 -1.58 -8.15 8.14
N CYS A 127 -2.14 -7.37 7.21
CA CYS A 127 -1.64 -6.02 6.93
C CYS A 127 -1.76 -5.11 8.16
N LYS A 128 -2.91 -5.09 8.83
CA LYS A 128 -3.12 -4.34 10.08
C LYS A 128 -2.20 -4.79 11.20
N GLN A 129 -1.96 -6.11 11.32
CA GLN A 129 -1.02 -6.65 12.29
C GLN A 129 0.42 -6.18 12.00
N ALA A 130 0.86 -6.22 10.74
CA ALA A 130 2.18 -5.75 10.35
C ALA A 130 2.36 -4.24 10.64
N ILE A 131 1.32 -3.43 10.38
CA ILE A 131 1.28 -2.01 10.73
C ILE A 131 1.46 -1.83 12.25
N ALA A 132 0.75 -2.60 13.06
CA ALA A 132 0.85 -2.50 14.52
C ALA A 132 2.27 -2.81 15.03
N ILE A 133 2.91 -3.86 14.50
CA ILE A 133 4.30 -4.22 14.84
C ILE A 133 5.26 -3.12 14.38
N ALA A 134 5.14 -2.64 13.14
CA ALA A 134 6.00 -1.58 12.60
C ALA A 134 5.90 -0.28 13.43
N ASN A 135 4.73 0.02 13.99
CA ASN A 135 4.55 1.18 14.85
C ASN A 135 5.12 1.04 16.26
N SER A 136 5.62 -0.15 16.64
CA SER A 136 6.14 -0.38 17.98
C SER A 136 7.63 -0.06 18.12
N PHE A 137 8.33 0.34 17.04
CA PHE A 137 9.76 0.63 17.04
C PHE A 137 10.15 1.77 16.09
#